data_AF-A0A8J7WB20-F1
#
_entry.id   AF-A0A8J7WB20-F1
#
_cell.length_a   1.000
_cell.length_b   1.000
_cell.length_c   1.000
_cell.angle_alpha   90.00
_cell.angle_beta   90.00
_cell.angle_gamma   90.00
#
_symmetry.space_group_name_H-M   'P 1'
#
loop_
_entity.id
_entity.type
_entity.pdbx_description
1 polymer ?
#
loop_
_entity_poly.entity_id
_entity_poly.type
_entity_poly.pdbx_seq_one_letter_code
_entity_poly.pdbx_strand_id
1 'polypeptide(L)'
;MSRWLWFLPLAALTLVGALLAFRYGWVAANLSETAAIETYAARYMDETGSPAADCTAVPGNRVWLVIRCGSGQDRIVYRVNRFGGLVDVTVGSDPLQEPRT
;
A
#
# COMPACT_ATOMS: atom_id res chain seq x y z
N MET A 1 27.98 41.31 7.46
CA MET A 1 26.80 40.45 7.20
C MET A 1 27.32 39.04 6.95
N SER A 2 26.85 38.05 7.72
CA SER A 2 27.35 36.67 7.61
C SER A 2 26.92 36.08 6.26
N ARG A 3 27.87 35.98 5.33
CA ARG A 3 27.67 35.45 3.97
C ARG A 3 27.19 33.99 3.97
N TRP A 4 27.28 33.30 5.11
CA TRP A 4 26.83 31.93 5.28
C TRP A 4 25.30 31.78 5.30
N LEU A 5 24.57 32.78 5.79
CA LEU A 5 23.10 32.78 5.82
C LEU A 5 22.47 32.72 4.42
N TRP A 6 23.20 33.13 3.39
CA TRP A 6 22.76 33.01 1.99
C TRP A 6 22.65 31.55 1.51
N PHE A 7 23.39 30.61 2.12
CA PHE A 7 23.32 29.19 1.78
C PHE A 7 22.26 28.42 2.55
N LEU A 8 21.65 29.04 3.56
CA LEU A 8 20.62 28.44 4.39
C LEU A 8 19.43 27.86 3.59
N PRO A 9 18.85 28.54 2.57
CA PRO A 9 17.78 27.94 1.77
C PRO A 9 18.23 26.71 0.98
N LEU A 10 19.45 26.75 0.42
CA LEU A 10 20.01 25.61 -0.29
C LEU A 10 20.23 24.43 0.66
N ALA A 11 20.84 24.67 1.82
CA ALA A 11 21.04 23.66 2.85
C ALA A 11 19.71 23.04 3.31
N ALA A 12 18.69 23.87 3.56
CA ALA A 12 17.36 23.40 3.92
C ALA A 12 16.74 22.51 2.84
N LEU A 13 16.78 22.92 1.57
CA LEU A 13 16.28 22.11 0.46
C LEU A 13 17.02 20.78 0.33
N THR A 14 18.35 20.79 0.46
CA THR A 14 19.14 19.55 0.42
C THR A 14 18.82 18.62 1.58
N LEU A 15 18.64 19.15 2.79
CA LEU A 15 18.27 18.37 3.97
C LEU A 15 16.89 17.74 3.79
N VAL A 16 15.90 18.51 3.32
CA VAL A 16 14.55 18.01 3.03
C VAL A 16 14.60 16.90 1.98
N GLY A 17 15.34 17.11 0.89
CA GLY A 17 15.53 16.09 -0.15
C GLY A 17 16.16 14.81 0.39
N ALA A 18 17.20 14.93 1.23
CA ALA A 18 17.86 13.79 1.85
C ALA A 18 16.93 13.02 2.80
N LEU A 19 16.14 13.73 3.62
CA LEU A 19 15.16 13.12 4.52
C LEU A 19 14.06 12.39 3.75
N LEU A 20 13.54 12.98 2.68
CA LEU A 20 12.54 12.34 1.82
C LEU A 20 13.12 11.07 1.15
N ALA A 21 14.29 11.18 0.52
CA ALA A 21 14.95 10.05 -0.13
C ALA A 21 15.22 8.91 0.86
N PHE A 22 15.75 9.23 2.05
CA PHE A 22 15.97 8.26 3.11
C PHE A 22 14.65 7.60 3.55
N ARG A 23 13.58 8.39 3.75
CA ARG A 23 12.30 7.86 4.18
C ARG A 23 11.65 6.94 3.15
N TYR A 24 11.70 7.31 1.87
CA TYR A 24 11.17 6.46 0.79
C TYR A 24 12.02 5.20 0.59
N GLY A 25 13.34 5.32 0.65
CA GLY A 25 14.25 4.17 0.61
C GLY A 25 14.02 3.21 1.77
N TRP A 26 13.79 3.73 2.97
CA TRP A 26 13.48 2.91 4.15
C TRP A 26 12.19 2.11 3.98
N VAL A 27 11.12 2.72 3.44
CA VAL A 27 9.86 2.01 3.15
C VAL A 27 10.09 0.93 2.11
N ALA A 28 10.78 1.27 1.01
CA ALA A 28 11.06 0.31 -0.05
C ALA A 28 11.89 -0.90 0.44
N ALA A 29 12.78 -0.68 1.41
CA ALA A 29 13.63 -1.74 1.97
C ALA A 29 12.93 -2.60 3.05
N ASN A 30 12.03 -2.01 3.84
CA ASN A 30 11.43 -2.70 5.00
C ASN A 30 9.98 -3.16 4.78
N LEU A 31 9.31 -2.69 3.72
CA LEU A 31 7.96 -3.12 3.40
C LEU A 31 8.00 -4.51 2.74
N SER A 32 7.70 -5.54 3.53
CA SER A 32 7.55 -6.90 3.01
C SER A 32 6.13 -7.12 2.47
N GLU A 33 6.00 -7.95 1.45
CA GLU A 33 4.71 -8.38 0.91
C GLU A 33 3.86 -9.04 2.01
N THR A 34 4.47 -9.91 2.81
CA THR A 34 3.83 -10.59 3.93
C THR A 34 3.23 -9.62 4.94
N ALA A 35 3.98 -8.61 5.38
CA ALA A 35 3.48 -7.63 6.36
C ALA A 35 2.29 -6.84 5.79
N ALA A 36 2.31 -6.50 4.50
CA ALA A 36 1.18 -5.86 3.85
C ALA A 36 -0.06 -6.79 3.86
N ILE A 37 0.11 -8.06 3.50
CA ILE A 37 -0.98 -9.04 3.48
C ILE A 37 -1.59 -9.22 4.87
N GLU A 38 -0.76 -9.43 5.89
CA GLU A 38 -1.20 -9.60 7.27
C GLU A 38 -1.97 -8.38 7.77
N THR A 39 -1.53 -7.17 7.42
CA THR A 39 -2.21 -5.92 7.82
C THR A 39 -3.63 -5.85 7.28
N TYR A 40 -3.83 -6.13 5.99
CA TYR A 40 -5.19 -6.08 5.40
C TYR A 40 -6.03 -7.31 5.73
N ALA A 41 -5.41 -8.46 5.98
CA ALA A 41 -6.12 -9.63 6.48
C ALA A 41 -6.65 -9.38 7.90
N ALA A 42 -5.86 -8.80 8.80
CA ALA A 42 -6.32 -8.39 10.13
C ALA A 42 -7.47 -7.37 10.04
N ARG A 43 -7.35 -6.39 9.14
CA ARG A 43 -8.45 -5.44 8.88
C ARG A 43 -9.74 -6.14 8.43
N TYR A 44 -9.64 -7.13 7.54
CA TYR A 44 -10.80 -7.91 7.11
C TYR A 44 -11.43 -8.70 8.27
N MET A 45 -10.60 -9.28 9.15
CA MET A 45 -11.07 -9.95 10.37
C MET A 45 -11.83 -8.98 11.27
N ASP A 46 -11.30 -7.78 11.48
CA ASP A 46 -11.94 -6.76 12.32
C ASP A 46 -13.27 -6.25 11.73
N GLU A 47 -13.34 -6.11 10.40
CA GLU A 47 -14.52 -5.60 9.71
C GLU A 47 -15.65 -6.65 9.58
N THR A 48 -15.30 -7.94 9.44
CA THR A 48 -16.28 -9.00 9.10
C THR A 48 -16.43 -10.10 10.15
N GLY A 49 -15.48 -10.24 11.07
CA GLY A 49 -15.38 -11.38 11.98
C GLY A 49 -14.95 -12.70 11.31
N SER A 50 -14.64 -12.69 10.01
CA SER A 50 -14.19 -13.86 9.25
C SER A 50 -12.68 -14.11 9.46
N PRO A 51 -12.19 -15.34 9.25
CA PRO A 51 -10.77 -15.65 9.44
C PRO A 51 -9.87 -15.03 8.34
N ALA A 52 -8.64 -14.66 8.71
CA ALA A 52 -7.61 -14.19 7.76
C ALA A 52 -7.25 -15.22 6.67
N ALA A 53 -7.51 -16.51 6.91
CA ALA A 53 -7.27 -17.58 5.95
C ALA A 53 -8.13 -17.45 4.67
N ASP A 54 -9.22 -16.68 4.73
CA ASP A 54 -10.07 -16.39 3.58
C ASP A 54 -9.45 -15.35 2.64
N CYS A 55 -8.31 -14.77 3.00
CA CYS A 55 -7.59 -13.78 2.21
C CYS A 55 -6.51 -14.43 1.33
N THR A 56 -6.48 -14.02 0.07
CA THR A 56 -5.45 -14.38 -0.90
C THR A 56 -4.86 -13.13 -1.54
N ALA A 57 -3.54 -13.07 -1.64
CA ALA A 57 -2.85 -11.93 -2.23
C ALA A 57 -2.28 -12.30 -3.60
N VAL A 58 -2.52 -11.44 -4.58
CA VAL A 58 -1.97 -11.58 -5.93
C VAL A 58 -1.30 -10.28 -6.37
N PRO A 59 -0.24 -10.34 -7.20
CA PRO A 59 0.36 -9.15 -7.76
C PRO A 59 -0.64 -8.38 -8.62
N GLY A 60 -0.66 -7.06 -8.48
CA GLY A 60 -1.50 -6.19 -9.29
C GLY A 60 -0.80 -5.74 -10.58
N ASN A 61 -1.58 -5.41 -11.62
CA ASN A 61 -1.02 -4.84 -12.86
C ASN A 61 -0.77 -3.33 -12.74
N ARG A 62 -1.68 -2.59 -12.10
CA ARG A 62 -1.59 -1.12 -11.86
C ARG A 62 -1.31 -0.75 -10.40
N VAL A 63 -1.31 -1.75 -9.52
CA VAL A 63 -1.08 -1.61 -8.07
C VAL A 63 -0.07 -2.67 -7.64
N TRP A 64 0.53 -2.53 -6.47
CA TRP A 64 1.55 -3.47 -6.01
C TRP A 64 0.94 -4.83 -5.66
N LEU A 65 -0.08 -4.83 -4.80
CA LEU A 65 -0.78 -6.04 -4.37
C LEU A 65 -2.30 -5.85 -4.48
N VAL A 66 -2.99 -6.94 -4.80
CA VAL A 66 -4.45 -7.05 -4.72
C VAL A 66 -4.76 -8.17 -3.75
N ILE A 67 -5.37 -7.83 -2.62
CA ILE A 67 -5.70 -8.77 -1.54
C ILE A 67 -7.20 -9.01 -1.61
N ARG A 68 -7.58 -10.26 -1.85
CA ARG A 68 -8.96 -10.70 -2.09
C ARG A 68 -9.36 -11.57 -0.91
N CYS A 69 -10.29 -11.10 -0.10
CA CYS A 69 -10.80 -11.82 1.07
C CYS A 69 -12.24 -12.27 0.84
N GLY A 70 -12.56 -13.48 1.31
CA GLY A 70 -13.91 -14.05 1.22
C GLY A 70 -14.26 -14.58 -0.17
N SER A 71 -15.52 -15.00 -0.33
CA SER A 71 -16.04 -15.59 -1.57
C SER A 71 -17.44 -15.06 -1.90
N GLY A 72 -17.84 -15.16 -3.17
CA GLY A 72 -19.17 -14.76 -3.61
C GLY A 72 -19.44 -13.26 -3.51
N GLN A 73 -20.61 -12.89 -2.96
CA GLN A 73 -21.09 -11.51 -2.90
C GLN A 73 -20.47 -10.71 -1.74
N ASP A 74 -19.89 -11.37 -0.75
CA ASP A 74 -19.22 -10.73 0.39
C ASP A 74 -17.71 -10.59 0.18
N ARG A 75 -17.24 -10.77 -1.07
CA ARG A 75 -15.83 -10.65 -1.42
C ARG A 75 -15.37 -9.20 -1.26
N ILE A 76 -14.29 -8.99 -0.52
CA ILE A 76 -13.66 -7.68 -0.37
C ILE A 76 -12.29 -7.71 -1.05
N VAL A 77 -12.05 -6.71 -1.91
CA VAL A 77 -10.81 -6.57 -2.67
C VAL A 77 -10.10 -5.29 -2.26
N TYR A 78 -8.97 -5.44 -1.59
CA TYR A 78 -8.08 -4.35 -1.20
C TYR A 78 -6.98 -4.19 -2.25
N ARG A 79 -6.87 -3.00 -2.85
CA ARG A 79 -5.79 -2.68 -3.80
C ARG A 79 -4.73 -1.84 -3.09
N VAL A 80 -3.52 -2.35 -3.02
CA VAL A 80 -2.43 -1.77 -2.22
C VAL A 80 -1.33 -1.21 -3.12
N ASN A 81 -0.86 0.00 -2.84
CA ASN A 81 0.26 0.63 -3.54
C ASN A 81 1.61 0.13 -3.03
N ARG A 82 2.69 0.52 -3.71
CA ARG A 82 4.06 0.07 -3.39
C ARG A 82 4.63 0.60 -2.07
N PHE A 83 3.89 1.45 -1.38
CA PHE A 83 4.20 1.95 -0.04
C PHE A 83 3.33 1.29 1.04
N GLY A 84 2.54 0.27 0.68
CA GLY A 84 1.64 -0.43 1.61
C GLY A 84 0.31 0.27 1.86
N GLY A 85 0.08 1.41 1.19
CA GLY A 85 -1.14 2.19 1.35
C GLY A 85 -2.29 1.68 0.49
N LEU A 86 -3.51 1.80 1.00
CA LEU A 86 -4.73 1.42 0.30
C LEU A 86 -5.04 2.44 -0.81
N VAL A 87 -5.19 1.94 -2.03
CA VAL A 87 -5.58 2.73 -3.21
C VAL A 87 -7.10 2.72 -3.36
N ASP A 88 -7.70 1.55 -3.21
CA ASP A 88 -9.12 1.32 -3.47
C ASP A 88 -9.61 0.07 -2.71
N VAL A 89 -10.88 0.08 -2.33
CA VAL A 89 -11.58 -1.07 -1.74
C VAL A 89 -12.85 -1.32 -2.53
N THR A 90 -12.96 -2.53 -3.08
CA THR A 90 -14.19 -2.98 -3.74
C THR A 90 -14.86 -4.05 -2.88
N VAL A 91 -16.14 -3.85 -2.56
CA VAL A 91 -16.98 -4.86 -1.89
C VAL A 91 -17.94 -5.45 -2.92
N GLY A 92 -17.99 -6.77 -3.02
CA GLY A 92 -18.78 -7.50 -4.01
C GLY A 92 -17.96 -8.15 -5.13
N SER A 93 -18.65 -8.57 -6.20
CA SER A 93 -18.00 -9.16 -7.38
C SER A 93 -17.15 -8.12 -8.11
N ASP A 94 -15.82 -8.32 -8.12
CA ASP A 94 -14.82 -7.48 -8.80
C ASP A 94 -15.24 -7.19 -10.25
N PRO A 95 -15.68 -5.95 -10.59
CA PRO A 95 -16.15 -5.61 -11.94
C PRO A 95 -15.03 -5.67 -13.00
N LEU A 96 -13.77 -5.84 -12.59
CA LEU A 96 -12.63 -6.02 -13.50
C LEU A 96 -12.36 -7.49 -13.86
N GLN A 97 -13.21 -8.42 -13.40
CA GLN A 97 -13.11 -9.86 -13.71
C GLN A 97 -14.17 -10.30 -14.73
N GLU A 98 -14.60 -9.41 -15.64
CA GLU A 98 -15.35 -9.83 -16.81
C GLU A 98 -14.39 -10.50 -17.80
N PRO A 99 -14.57 -11.79 -18.13
CA PRO A 99 -13.69 -12.49 -19.06
C PRO A 99 -13.85 -11.85 -20.45
N ARG A 100 -12.76 -11.31 -21.00
CA ARG A 100 -12.70 -11.04 -22.45
C ARG A 100 -12.72 -12.40 -23.18
N THR A 101 -13.92 -12.87 -23.50
CA THR A 101 -14.15 -13.84 -24.58
C THR A 101 -14.03 -13.16 -25.93
#